data_AF-A0A2D7N9U7-F1
#
_entry.id   AF-A0A2D7N9U7-F1
#
_cell.length_a   1.000
_cell.length_b   1.000
_cell.length_c   1.000
_cell.angle_alpha   90.00
_cell.angle_beta   90.00
_cell.angle_gamma   90.00
#
_symmetry.space_group_name_H-M   'P 1'
#
loop_
_entity.id
_entity.type
_entity.pdbx_description
1 polymer ?
#
loop_
_entity_poly.entity_id
_entity_poly.type
_entity_poly.pdbx_seq_one_letter_code
_entity_poly.pdbx_strand_id
1 'polypeptide(L)'
;MSSINYTKKRIALIDCNSFYVSCERLFKPKIQNKPVVVLSNNDGCVISRSTEAKALGIRMGEPYFKVKQIIKKNKVYVFSSNYALYGDLSRRVMRVLKTFSPNVEIYSIDEAFIDLSFLDEENVENYGKAMRKKVLKWTGIPTSVGISFTKTLSKVASHIAKKDKTGVTYLNKNIDEKLKKFPIGDVWGIGKQLSKFYIKNGIENAYQLKQASNTWIKKSTNVLGSRTAMEMRGISCIGLETHEEKRKNCCVSRSFGKKVTELQKLEEAVATYCLNAAEKIRGDKQLCRRITVFIRTSPFNKNRKYYSNGKTIDLPIATSNSIELIKNAKKALNAIYKSGYHYQKVGIILSRLSDLDSNDNHLLTPLLEKKSKKLMEAIDHTNMKYGRHAISIANAGISKGWKMRREHSSKIDTASFDYLPKITAS
;
A
#
# COMPACT_ATOMS: atom_id res chain seq x y z
N MET A 1 -46.01 0.67 -10.73
CA MET A 1 -44.83 -0.12 -10.31
C MET A 1 -43.76 0.02 -11.39
N SER A 2 -42.79 0.90 -11.17
CA SER A 2 -41.69 1.12 -12.12
C SER A 2 -40.67 -0.01 -11.98
N SER A 3 -40.65 -0.91 -12.95
CA SER A 3 -39.63 -1.94 -13.10
C SER A 3 -38.32 -1.26 -13.51
N ILE A 4 -37.51 -0.85 -12.53
CA ILE A 4 -36.12 -0.49 -12.76
C ILE A 4 -35.42 -1.75 -13.26
N ASN A 5 -35.14 -1.79 -14.56
CA ASN A 5 -34.23 -2.77 -15.15
C ASN A 5 -32.86 -2.60 -14.49
N TYR A 6 -32.63 -3.36 -13.42
CA TYR A 6 -31.30 -3.55 -12.87
C TYR A 6 -30.50 -4.34 -13.92
N THR A 7 -29.80 -3.65 -14.83
CA THR A 7 -28.61 -4.21 -15.48
C THR A 7 -27.78 -4.82 -14.35
N LYS A 8 -27.72 -6.16 -14.29
CA LYS A 8 -27.08 -6.90 -13.20
C LYS A 8 -25.62 -6.46 -13.16
N LYS A 9 -25.27 -5.58 -12.23
CA LYS A 9 -23.88 -5.15 -12.03
C LYS A 9 -23.03 -6.38 -11.80
N ARG A 10 -21.93 -6.53 -12.53
CA ARG A 10 -20.95 -7.60 -12.33
C ARG A 10 -19.59 -6.96 -12.15
N ILE A 11 -18.98 -7.23 -11.01
CA ILE A 11 -17.67 -6.71 -10.65
C ILE A 11 -16.72 -7.89 -10.55
N ALA A 12 -15.55 -7.77 -11.15
CA ALA A 12 -14.44 -8.70 -10.97
C ALA A 12 -13.38 -8.05 -10.08
N LEU A 13 -12.90 -8.80 -9.10
CA LEU A 13 -11.67 -8.50 -8.39
C LEU A 13 -10.55 -9.37 -8.95
N ILE A 14 -9.50 -8.72 -9.45
CA ILE A 14 -8.28 -9.38 -9.86
C ILE A 14 -7.24 -9.14 -8.77
N ASP A 15 -6.64 -10.21 -8.27
CA ASP A 15 -5.69 -10.17 -7.15
C ASP A 15 -4.44 -10.98 -7.49
N CYS A 16 -3.26 -10.36 -7.38
CA CYS A 16 -1.98 -11.00 -7.69
C CYS A 16 -1.55 -11.95 -6.56
N ASN A 17 -1.38 -13.22 -6.90
CA ASN A 17 -1.05 -14.26 -5.92
C ASN A 17 0.37 -14.08 -5.38
N SER A 18 0.47 -13.93 -4.05
CA SER A 18 1.75 -13.73 -3.34
C SER A 18 2.63 -12.66 -4.01
N PHE A 19 2.03 -11.53 -4.40
CA PHE A 19 2.57 -10.57 -5.36
C PHE A 19 4.09 -10.33 -5.25
N TYR A 20 4.59 -9.85 -4.10
CA TYR A 20 6.04 -9.57 -3.98
C TYR A 20 6.93 -10.79 -4.17
N VAL A 21 6.50 -11.99 -3.75
CA VAL A 21 7.23 -13.23 -4.01
C VAL A 21 7.21 -13.56 -5.50
N SER A 22 6.07 -13.38 -6.16
CA SER A 22 5.92 -13.59 -7.60
C SER A 22 6.81 -12.65 -8.41
N CYS A 23 6.97 -11.39 -7.97
CA CYS A 23 7.92 -10.44 -8.54
C CYS A 23 9.37 -10.93 -8.47
N GLU A 24 9.80 -11.51 -7.33
CA GLU A 24 11.16 -12.07 -7.20
C GLU A 24 11.34 -13.34 -8.05
N ARG A 25 10.30 -14.20 -8.11
CA ARG A 25 10.31 -15.43 -8.92
C ARG A 25 10.44 -15.16 -10.41
N LEU A 26 9.83 -14.08 -10.90
CA LEU A 26 9.87 -13.69 -12.31
C LEU A 26 11.31 -13.59 -12.86
N PHE A 27 12.23 -13.07 -12.04
CA PHE A 27 13.64 -12.89 -12.43
C PHE A 27 14.56 -13.99 -11.91
N LYS A 28 14.04 -14.94 -11.13
CA LYS A 28 14.80 -16.04 -10.53
C LYS A 28 14.06 -17.38 -10.69
N PRO A 29 14.13 -18.03 -11.86
CA PRO A 29 13.44 -19.31 -12.09
C PRO A 29 13.83 -20.40 -11.08
N LYS A 30 15.07 -20.37 -10.55
CA LYS A 30 15.57 -21.35 -9.56
C LYS A 30 14.76 -21.42 -8.25
N ILE A 31 14.00 -20.36 -7.92
CA ILE A 31 13.16 -20.31 -6.71
C ILE A 31 11.67 -20.60 -6.98
N GLN A 32 11.35 -21.06 -8.19
CA GLN A 32 10.00 -21.52 -8.51
C GLN A 32 9.64 -22.74 -7.65
N ASN A 33 8.43 -22.74 -7.10
CA ASN A 33 7.92 -23.80 -6.20
C ASN A 33 8.81 -24.07 -4.96
N LYS A 34 9.68 -23.13 -4.58
CA LYS A 34 10.46 -23.18 -3.34
C LYS A 34 9.83 -22.26 -2.29
N PRO A 35 10.04 -22.52 -0.98
CA PRO A 35 9.58 -21.61 0.07
C PRO A 35 10.34 -20.29 0.00
N VAL A 36 9.59 -19.22 -0.29
CA VAL A 36 10.08 -17.84 -0.38
C VAL A 36 9.26 -16.92 0.52
N VAL A 37 9.94 -15.98 1.17
CA VAL A 37 9.34 -14.86 1.92
C VAL A 37 9.99 -13.52 1.51
N VAL A 38 9.18 -12.47 1.51
CA VAL A 38 9.64 -11.08 1.34
C VAL A 38 9.41 -10.32 2.64
N LEU A 39 10.42 -9.59 3.10
CA LEU A 39 10.42 -8.82 4.33
C LEU A 39 10.05 -7.35 4.08
N SER A 40 9.54 -6.69 5.11
CA SER A 40 9.29 -5.25 5.13
C SER A 40 10.58 -4.43 5.20
N ASN A 41 10.41 -3.11 5.14
CA ASN A 41 11.47 -2.16 5.42
C ASN A 41 12.25 -2.51 6.71
N ASN A 42 13.58 -2.40 6.67
CA ASN A 42 14.51 -2.85 7.73
C ASN A 42 14.51 -4.36 8.00
N ASP A 43 14.03 -5.17 7.06
CA ASP A 43 13.93 -6.62 7.22
C ASP A 43 13.15 -7.01 8.49
N GLY A 44 12.11 -6.21 8.80
CA GLY A 44 11.46 -6.25 10.11
C GLY A 44 10.46 -7.39 10.28
N CYS A 45 9.57 -7.58 9.30
CA CYS A 45 8.51 -8.59 9.34
C CYS A 45 8.19 -9.14 7.95
N VAL A 46 7.60 -10.33 7.89
CA VAL A 46 7.17 -10.96 6.64
C VAL A 46 5.96 -10.23 6.07
N ILE A 47 6.06 -9.72 4.84
CA ILE A 47 4.98 -8.99 4.14
C ILE A 47 4.46 -9.70 2.90
N SER A 48 5.18 -10.70 2.40
CA SER A 48 4.67 -11.62 1.39
C SER A 48 5.29 -13.00 1.60
N ARG A 49 4.53 -14.04 1.29
CA ARG A 49 4.91 -15.44 1.50
C ARG A 49 4.32 -16.32 0.42
N SER A 50 5.17 -17.21 -0.08
CA SER A 50 4.79 -18.27 -1.01
C SER A 50 3.83 -19.28 -0.38
N THR A 51 3.16 -20.08 -1.20
CA THR A 51 2.33 -21.22 -0.77
C THR A 51 3.12 -22.21 0.08
N GLU A 52 4.36 -22.48 -0.31
CA GLU A 52 5.26 -23.40 0.39
C GLU A 52 5.66 -22.81 1.76
N ALA A 53 5.95 -21.51 1.84
CA ALA A 53 6.24 -20.85 3.12
C ALA A 53 5.02 -20.80 4.06
N LYS A 54 3.79 -20.70 3.51
CA LYS A 54 2.56 -20.79 4.31
C LYS A 54 2.40 -22.17 4.94
N ALA A 55 2.72 -23.24 4.20
CA ALA A 55 2.66 -24.61 4.69
C ALA A 55 3.65 -24.86 5.85
N LEU A 56 4.77 -24.13 5.89
CA LEU A 56 5.74 -24.14 7.00
C LEU A 56 5.27 -23.37 8.25
N GLY A 57 4.05 -22.83 8.26
CA GLY A 57 3.47 -22.12 9.40
C GLY A 57 3.90 -20.64 9.54
N ILE A 58 4.71 -20.11 8.63
CA ILE A 58 5.18 -18.70 8.68
C ILE A 58 4.00 -17.77 8.44
N ARG A 59 3.62 -16.92 9.40
CA ARG A 59 2.42 -16.06 9.32
C ARG A 59 2.71 -14.71 8.63
N MET A 60 1.65 -14.11 8.07
CA MET A 60 1.74 -12.75 7.51
C MET A 60 1.92 -11.74 8.65
N GLY A 61 2.80 -10.76 8.47
CA GLY A 61 3.09 -9.72 9.47
C GLY A 61 3.97 -10.20 10.65
N GLU A 62 4.42 -11.46 10.63
CA GLU A 62 5.23 -12.01 11.70
C GLU A 62 6.65 -11.40 11.69
N PRO A 63 7.20 -10.98 12.85
CA PRO A 63 8.55 -10.43 12.91
C PRO A 63 9.60 -11.44 12.44
N TYR A 64 10.53 -11.00 11.58
CA TYR A 64 11.52 -11.88 10.95
C TYR A 64 12.37 -12.65 11.98
N PHE A 65 12.73 -11.99 13.09
CA PHE A 65 13.53 -12.62 14.15
C PHE A 65 12.83 -13.83 14.81
N LYS A 66 11.49 -13.86 14.86
CA LYS A 66 10.73 -14.98 15.45
C LYS A 66 10.72 -16.21 14.56
N VAL A 67 10.67 -16.00 13.24
CA VAL A 67 10.60 -17.08 12.24
C VAL A 67 11.97 -17.52 11.72
N LYS A 68 13.06 -16.89 12.20
CA LYS A 68 14.43 -17.11 11.71
C LYS A 68 14.87 -18.58 11.82
N GLN A 69 14.48 -19.28 12.89
CA GLN A 69 14.80 -20.70 13.07
C GLN A 69 14.08 -21.58 12.03
N ILE A 70 12.78 -21.36 11.82
CA ILE A 70 11.99 -22.07 10.80
C ILE A 70 12.57 -21.83 9.40
N ILE A 71 12.95 -20.58 9.11
CA ILE A 71 13.55 -20.18 7.84
C ILE A 71 14.87 -20.91 7.58
N LYS A 72 15.78 -20.94 8.58
CA LYS A 72 17.06 -21.64 8.46
C LYS A 72 16.89 -23.15 8.30
N LYS A 73 16.05 -23.78 9.14
CA LYS A 73 15.80 -25.22 9.13
C LYS A 73 15.28 -25.70 7.77
N ASN A 74 14.37 -24.93 7.15
CA ASN A 74 13.72 -25.31 5.90
C ASN A 74 14.32 -24.66 4.65
N LYS A 75 15.49 -24.02 4.77
CA LYS A 75 16.20 -23.33 3.66
C LYS A 75 15.28 -22.37 2.88
N VAL A 76 14.48 -21.59 3.60
CA VAL A 76 13.54 -20.63 3.01
C VAL A 76 14.31 -19.46 2.41
N TYR A 77 14.02 -19.12 1.15
CA TYR A 77 14.58 -17.95 0.50
C TYR A 77 13.97 -16.67 1.08
N VAL A 78 14.82 -15.71 1.46
CA VAL A 78 14.42 -14.46 2.10
C VAL A 78 14.85 -13.30 1.22
N PHE A 79 13.94 -12.36 0.95
CA PHE A 79 14.23 -11.13 0.22
C PHE A 79 13.82 -9.89 0.99
N SER A 80 14.63 -8.84 0.92
CA SER A 80 14.26 -7.49 1.39
C SER A 80 13.27 -6.84 0.42
N SER A 81 12.42 -5.95 0.91
CA SER A 81 11.44 -5.26 0.05
C SER A 81 12.09 -4.43 -1.07
N ASN A 82 11.63 -4.66 -2.30
CA ASN A 82 12.00 -3.91 -3.50
C ASN A 82 10.77 -3.21 -4.12
N TYR A 83 10.33 -2.11 -3.51
CA TYR A 83 9.13 -1.40 -3.98
C TYR A 83 9.24 -0.76 -5.36
N ALA A 84 10.46 -0.51 -5.87
CA ALA A 84 10.64 -0.01 -7.23
C ALA A 84 10.24 -1.09 -8.24
N LEU A 85 10.81 -2.29 -8.09
CA LEU A 85 10.44 -3.47 -8.86
C LEU A 85 8.94 -3.79 -8.73
N TYR A 86 8.42 -3.81 -7.51
CA TYR A 86 7.01 -4.16 -7.28
C TYR A 86 6.05 -3.14 -7.89
N GLY A 87 6.39 -1.85 -7.80
CA GLY A 87 5.60 -0.79 -8.42
C GLY A 87 5.63 -0.86 -9.95
N ASP A 88 6.77 -1.20 -10.54
CA ASP A 88 6.88 -1.33 -11.99
C ASP A 88 6.03 -2.51 -12.53
N LEU A 89 6.18 -3.69 -11.92
CA LEU A 89 5.41 -4.87 -12.31
C LEU A 89 3.91 -4.68 -12.07
N SER A 90 3.52 -4.01 -10.99
CA SER A 90 2.13 -3.62 -10.73
C SER A 90 1.58 -2.78 -11.87
N ARG A 91 2.28 -1.71 -12.27
CA ARG A 91 1.84 -0.86 -13.40
C ARG A 91 1.67 -1.64 -14.69
N ARG A 92 2.52 -2.65 -14.96
CA ARG A 92 2.37 -3.54 -16.12
C ARG A 92 1.11 -4.39 -16.01
N VAL A 93 0.84 -5.00 -14.85
CA VAL A 93 -0.40 -5.76 -14.60
C VAL A 93 -1.62 -4.87 -14.80
N MET A 94 -1.66 -3.70 -14.16
CA MET A 94 -2.78 -2.77 -14.27
C MET A 94 -2.99 -2.28 -15.71
N ARG A 95 -1.92 -2.08 -16.48
CA ARG A 95 -2.01 -1.74 -17.91
C ARG A 95 -2.65 -2.86 -18.73
N VAL A 96 -2.32 -4.12 -18.47
CA VAL A 96 -2.96 -5.26 -19.13
C VAL A 96 -4.45 -5.32 -18.76
N LEU A 97 -4.79 -5.10 -17.49
CA LEU A 97 -6.19 -5.10 -17.03
C LEU A 97 -7.03 -4.00 -17.68
N LYS A 98 -6.47 -2.80 -17.88
CA LYS A 98 -7.12 -1.70 -18.61
C LYS A 98 -7.47 -2.03 -20.07
N THR A 99 -6.91 -3.10 -20.66
CA THR A 99 -7.29 -3.56 -22.01
C THR A 99 -8.61 -4.34 -22.04
N PHE A 100 -9.16 -4.74 -20.88
CA PHE A 100 -10.36 -5.56 -20.79
C PHE A 100 -11.63 -4.77 -20.43
N SER A 101 -11.50 -3.57 -19.89
CA SER A 101 -12.62 -2.70 -19.55
C SER A 101 -12.11 -1.27 -19.39
N PRO A 102 -12.90 -0.25 -19.79
CA PRO A 102 -12.59 1.14 -19.48
C PRO A 102 -12.73 1.45 -17.98
N ASN A 103 -13.57 0.68 -17.27
CA ASN A 103 -13.91 0.90 -15.86
C ASN A 103 -13.04 0.00 -14.97
N VAL A 104 -11.81 0.45 -14.70
CA VAL A 104 -10.86 -0.23 -13.81
C VAL A 104 -10.50 0.67 -12.64
N GLU A 105 -10.75 0.18 -11.42
CA GLU A 105 -10.30 0.78 -10.17
C GLU A 105 -9.07 0.04 -9.66
N ILE A 106 -7.98 0.76 -9.48
CA ILE A 106 -6.77 0.23 -8.86
C ILE A 106 -6.92 0.35 -7.34
N TYR A 107 -7.28 -0.75 -6.69
CA TYR A 107 -7.53 -0.76 -5.24
C TYR A 107 -6.24 -0.82 -4.42
N SER A 108 -5.23 -1.57 -4.91
CA SER A 108 -3.91 -1.65 -4.31
C SER A 108 -2.83 -1.92 -5.37
N ILE A 109 -1.59 -2.12 -4.94
CA ILE A 109 -0.48 -2.50 -5.83
C ILE A 109 -0.70 -3.86 -6.51
N ASP A 110 -1.52 -4.72 -5.91
CA ASP A 110 -1.75 -6.11 -6.34
C ASP A 110 -3.23 -6.43 -6.61
N GLU A 111 -4.15 -5.51 -6.33
CA GLU A 111 -5.60 -5.69 -6.50
C GLU A 111 -6.23 -4.61 -7.37
N ALA A 112 -7.13 -5.03 -8.26
CA ALA A 112 -7.96 -4.12 -9.05
C ALA A 112 -9.39 -4.64 -9.17
N PHE A 113 -10.36 -3.72 -9.14
CA PHE A 113 -11.75 -4.00 -9.48
C PHE A 113 -12.04 -3.61 -10.92
N ILE A 114 -12.78 -4.45 -11.63
CA ILE A 114 -13.12 -4.26 -13.04
C ILE A 114 -14.63 -4.45 -13.21
N ASP A 115 -15.26 -3.52 -13.92
CA ASP A 115 -16.65 -3.67 -14.35
C ASP A 115 -16.74 -4.66 -15.51
N LEU A 116 -17.58 -5.69 -15.34
CA LEU A 116 -17.92 -6.71 -16.33
C LEU A 116 -19.42 -6.70 -16.65
N SER A 117 -20.14 -5.61 -16.33
CA SER A 117 -21.59 -5.52 -16.53
C SER A 117 -22.01 -5.58 -18.00
N PHE A 118 -21.08 -5.36 -18.93
CA PHE A 118 -21.29 -5.45 -20.39
C PHE A 118 -21.32 -6.89 -20.94
N LEU A 119 -21.01 -7.91 -20.12
CA LEU A 119 -20.97 -9.31 -20.55
C LEU A 119 -22.26 -10.04 -20.20
N ASP A 120 -22.60 -11.07 -20.98
CA ASP A 120 -23.64 -12.03 -20.62
C ASP A 120 -23.15 -13.02 -19.56
N GLU A 121 -24.09 -13.56 -18.77
CA GLU A 121 -23.78 -14.40 -17.61
C GLU A 121 -22.91 -15.62 -17.95
N GLU A 122 -23.14 -16.23 -19.11
CA GLU A 122 -22.42 -17.41 -19.59
C GLU A 122 -20.96 -17.12 -19.95
N ASN A 123 -20.68 -15.88 -20.37
CA ASN A 123 -19.35 -15.48 -20.84
C ASN A 123 -18.45 -14.95 -19.71
N VAL A 124 -19.02 -14.59 -18.56
CA VAL A 124 -18.31 -13.95 -17.44
C VAL A 124 -17.13 -14.79 -16.95
N GLU A 125 -17.33 -16.09 -16.73
CA GLU A 125 -16.26 -16.95 -16.20
C GLU A 125 -15.14 -17.16 -17.24
N ASN A 126 -15.50 -17.36 -18.50
CA ASN A 126 -14.55 -17.51 -19.61
C ASN A 126 -13.73 -16.22 -19.81
N TYR A 127 -14.36 -15.06 -19.68
CA TYR A 127 -13.69 -13.77 -19.71
C TYR A 127 -12.70 -13.63 -18.55
N GLY A 128 -13.09 -14.03 -17.33
CA GLY A 128 -12.20 -14.12 -16.18
C GLY A 128 -10.95 -15.00 -16.42
N LYS A 129 -11.14 -16.17 -17.06
CA LYS A 129 -10.05 -17.08 -17.44
C LYS A 129 -9.13 -16.44 -18.50
N ALA A 130 -9.69 -15.77 -19.49
CA ALA A 130 -8.94 -15.06 -20.52
C ALA A 130 -8.09 -13.92 -19.92
N MET A 131 -8.67 -13.12 -19.01
CA MET A 131 -7.96 -12.08 -18.26
C MET A 131 -6.75 -12.64 -17.51
N ARG A 132 -6.97 -13.69 -16.71
CA ARG A 132 -5.92 -14.37 -15.95
C ARG A 132 -4.81 -14.90 -16.86
N LYS A 133 -5.16 -15.53 -17.98
CA LYS A 133 -4.19 -16.06 -18.96
C LYS A 133 -3.35 -14.95 -19.60
N LYS A 134 -3.97 -13.84 -19.99
CA LYS A 134 -3.27 -12.71 -20.62
C LYS A 134 -2.30 -12.04 -19.63
N VAL A 135 -2.74 -11.79 -18.39
CA VAL A 135 -1.88 -11.21 -17.35
C VAL A 135 -0.66 -12.11 -17.10
N LEU A 136 -0.87 -13.41 -16.94
CA LEU A 136 0.24 -14.35 -16.75
C LEU A 136 1.20 -14.36 -17.95
N LYS A 137 0.69 -14.41 -19.18
CA LYS A 137 1.52 -14.41 -20.39
C LYS A 137 2.34 -13.13 -20.56
N TRP A 138 1.76 -11.97 -20.27
CA TRP A 138 2.38 -10.67 -20.57
C TRP A 138 3.26 -10.14 -19.43
N THR A 139 2.99 -10.56 -18.19
CA THR A 139 3.70 -10.05 -17.01
C THR A 139 4.44 -11.13 -16.22
N GLY A 140 4.12 -12.41 -16.45
CA GLY A 140 4.60 -13.52 -15.64
C GLY A 140 4.02 -13.59 -14.22
N ILE A 141 3.10 -12.68 -13.87
CA ILE A 141 2.50 -12.62 -12.53
C ILE A 141 1.22 -13.48 -12.49
N PRO A 142 1.13 -14.47 -11.59
CA PRO A 142 -0.08 -15.25 -11.41
C PRO A 142 -1.14 -14.45 -10.65
N THR A 143 -2.39 -14.50 -11.13
CA THR A 143 -3.54 -13.84 -10.49
C THR A 143 -4.64 -14.84 -10.15
N SER A 144 -5.51 -14.44 -9.23
CA SER A 144 -6.82 -15.05 -8.99
C SER A 144 -7.91 -14.03 -9.30
N VAL A 145 -9.04 -14.49 -9.85
CA VAL A 145 -10.16 -13.64 -10.25
C VAL A 145 -11.41 -14.06 -9.50
N GLY A 146 -12.00 -13.15 -8.72
CA GLY A 146 -13.28 -13.35 -8.06
C GLY A 146 -14.34 -12.46 -8.67
N ILE A 147 -15.44 -13.01 -9.13
CA ILE A 147 -16.49 -12.24 -9.81
C ILE A 147 -17.80 -12.39 -9.03
N SER A 148 -18.50 -11.28 -8.80
CA SER A 148 -19.85 -11.30 -8.22
C SER A 148 -20.59 -9.98 -8.51
N PHE A 149 -21.72 -9.75 -7.84
CA PHE A 149 -22.59 -8.58 -8.08
C PHE A 149 -22.11 -7.30 -7.38
N THR A 150 -21.33 -7.46 -6.32
CA THR A 150 -20.85 -6.36 -5.47
C THR A 150 -19.35 -6.50 -5.22
N LYS A 151 -18.66 -5.42 -4.83
CA LYS A 151 -17.21 -5.47 -4.55
C LYS A 151 -16.91 -6.43 -3.41
N THR A 152 -17.75 -6.40 -2.37
CA THR A 152 -17.58 -7.25 -1.19
C THR A 152 -17.72 -8.73 -1.55
N LEU A 153 -18.76 -9.09 -2.32
CA LEU A 153 -18.94 -10.48 -2.77
C LEU A 153 -17.83 -10.91 -3.75
N SER A 154 -17.30 -10.00 -4.57
CA SER A 154 -16.16 -10.28 -5.45
C SER A 154 -14.88 -10.58 -4.67
N LYS A 155 -14.65 -9.91 -3.53
CA LYS A 155 -13.58 -10.26 -2.58
C LYS A 155 -13.78 -11.64 -1.97
N VAL A 156 -15.01 -12.00 -1.58
CA VAL A 156 -15.34 -13.35 -1.10
C VAL A 156 -15.07 -14.39 -2.20
N ALA A 157 -15.51 -14.14 -3.43
CA ALA A 157 -15.29 -15.02 -4.56
C ALA A 157 -13.78 -15.24 -4.85
N SER A 158 -12.96 -14.17 -4.77
CA SER A 158 -11.51 -14.26 -4.98
C SER A 158 -10.84 -15.06 -3.86
N HIS A 159 -11.29 -14.90 -2.61
CA HIS A 159 -10.81 -15.71 -1.50
C HIS A 159 -11.11 -17.21 -1.72
N ILE A 160 -12.32 -17.54 -2.17
CA ILE A 160 -12.70 -18.91 -2.51
C ILE A 160 -11.83 -19.43 -3.66
N ALA A 161 -11.62 -18.64 -4.73
CA ALA A 161 -10.77 -19.01 -5.86
C ALA A 161 -9.34 -19.37 -5.44
N LYS A 162 -8.79 -18.64 -4.45
CA LYS A 162 -7.46 -18.91 -3.89
C LYS A 162 -7.42 -20.16 -3.02
N LYS A 163 -8.46 -20.41 -2.21
CA LYS A 163 -8.55 -21.56 -1.31
C LYS A 163 -8.74 -22.87 -2.07
N ASP A 164 -9.64 -22.86 -3.05
CA ASP A 164 -10.00 -24.03 -3.86
C ASP A 164 -9.05 -24.22 -5.06
N LYS A 165 -8.10 -23.30 -5.27
CA LYS A 165 -7.11 -23.28 -6.37
C LYS A 165 -7.72 -23.31 -7.78
N THR A 166 -8.98 -22.89 -7.93
CA THR A 166 -9.66 -22.79 -9.24
C THR A 166 -9.09 -21.67 -10.10
N GLY A 167 -8.51 -20.64 -9.47
CA GLY A 167 -7.93 -19.47 -10.13
C GLY A 167 -8.96 -18.44 -10.59
N VAL A 168 -10.16 -18.87 -11.01
CA VAL A 168 -11.31 -18.00 -11.30
C VAL A 168 -12.54 -18.58 -10.62
N THR A 169 -13.31 -17.74 -9.94
CA THR A 169 -14.59 -18.13 -9.33
C THR A 169 -15.62 -17.05 -9.60
N TYR A 170 -16.72 -17.43 -10.26
CA TYR A 170 -17.91 -16.59 -10.38
C TYR A 170 -18.94 -16.99 -9.32
N LEU A 171 -19.23 -16.08 -8.40
CA LEU A 171 -20.19 -16.27 -7.31
C LEU A 171 -21.51 -15.60 -7.67
N ASN A 172 -22.34 -16.32 -8.42
CA ASN A 172 -23.72 -15.95 -8.79
C ASN A 172 -24.78 -16.82 -8.10
N LYS A 173 -24.49 -18.11 -7.91
CA LYS A 173 -25.37 -19.11 -7.29
C LYS A 173 -24.79 -19.58 -5.95
N ASN A 174 -25.65 -20.11 -5.07
CA ASN A 174 -25.27 -20.66 -3.76
C ASN A 174 -24.45 -19.71 -2.87
N ILE A 175 -24.72 -18.41 -2.97
CA ILE A 175 -24.02 -17.36 -2.22
C ILE A 175 -24.10 -17.66 -0.72
N ASP A 176 -25.29 -18.02 -0.23
CA ASP A 176 -25.54 -18.24 1.20
C ASP A 176 -24.76 -19.42 1.77
N GLU A 177 -24.63 -20.52 1.03
CA GLU A 177 -23.84 -21.68 1.46
C GLU A 177 -22.35 -21.34 1.57
N LYS A 178 -21.84 -20.55 0.62
CA LYS A 178 -20.46 -20.08 0.64
C LYS A 178 -20.23 -19.10 1.79
N LEU A 179 -21.18 -18.20 2.05
CA LEU A 179 -21.10 -17.23 3.15
C LEU A 179 -21.20 -17.89 4.54
N LYS A 180 -21.94 -19.00 4.69
CA LYS A 180 -21.98 -19.78 5.95
C LYS A 180 -20.60 -20.31 6.34
N LYS A 181 -19.79 -20.70 5.36
CA LYS A 181 -18.43 -21.23 5.55
C LYS A 181 -17.36 -20.13 5.64
N PHE A 182 -17.75 -18.85 5.52
CA PHE A 182 -16.84 -17.72 5.47
C PHE A 182 -16.76 -17.01 6.83
N PRO A 183 -15.62 -17.08 7.55
CA PRO A 183 -15.48 -16.48 8.87
C PRO A 183 -15.66 -14.96 8.85
N ILE A 184 -16.26 -14.40 9.91
CA ILE A 184 -16.50 -12.96 10.01
C ILE A 184 -15.21 -12.13 9.94
N GLY A 185 -14.10 -12.66 10.47
CA GLY A 185 -12.81 -11.97 10.49
C GLY A 185 -12.09 -11.90 9.14
N ASP A 186 -12.55 -12.65 8.15
CA ASP A 186 -12.02 -12.60 6.78
C ASP A 186 -12.86 -11.66 5.88
N VAL A 187 -13.99 -11.13 6.40
CA VAL A 187 -14.87 -10.23 5.63
C VAL A 187 -14.20 -8.88 5.47
N TRP A 188 -14.26 -8.36 4.24
CA TRP A 188 -13.68 -7.08 3.90
C TRP A 188 -14.24 -5.95 4.78
N GLY A 189 -13.36 -5.13 5.35
CA GLY A 189 -13.73 -4.06 6.27
C GLY A 189 -13.86 -4.48 7.73
N ILE A 190 -13.82 -5.77 8.06
CA ILE A 190 -13.95 -6.28 9.42
C ILE A 190 -12.58 -6.66 9.99
N GLY A 191 -11.99 -5.72 10.76
CA GLY A 191 -10.72 -5.96 11.44
C GLY A 191 -10.84 -6.80 12.71
N LYS A 192 -9.70 -7.08 13.37
CA LYS A 192 -9.61 -7.91 14.60
C LYS A 192 -10.54 -7.46 15.73
N GLN A 193 -10.71 -6.16 15.93
CA GLN A 193 -11.58 -5.62 17.00
C GLN A 193 -13.06 -5.80 16.66
N LEU A 194 -13.46 -5.46 15.42
CA LEU A 194 -14.82 -5.67 14.94
C LEU A 194 -15.20 -7.16 14.92
N SER A 195 -14.26 -8.03 14.53
CA SER A 195 -14.47 -9.49 14.56
C SER A 195 -14.84 -9.96 15.97
N LYS A 196 -14.08 -9.52 17.00
CA LYS A 196 -14.38 -9.85 18.39
C LYS A 196 -15.74 -9.31 18.82
N PHE A 197 -16.08 -8.10 18.40
CA PHE A 197 -17.37 -7.49 18.69
C PHE A 197 -18.52 -8.31 18.08
N TYR A 198 -18.45 -8.67 16.80
CA TYR A 198 -19.49 -9.45 16.15
C TYR A 198 -19.64 -10.84 16.75
N ILE A 199 -18.54 -11.54 17.03
CA ILE A 199 -18.55 -12.87 17.66
C ILE A 199 -19.23 -12.79 19.04
N LYS A 200 -18.91 -11.76 19.84
CA LYS A 200 -19.56 -11.54 21.15
C LYS A 200 -21.08 -11.33 21.03
N ASN A 201 -21.56 -10.86 19.88
CA ASN A 201 -22.98 -10.64 19.60
C ASN A 201 -23.59 -11.78 18.74
N GLY A 202 -23.00 -12.98 18.73
CA GLY A 202 -23.55 -14.15 18.04
C GLY A 202 -23.38 -14.17 16.52
N ILE A 203 -22.51 -13.31 15.97
CA ILE A 203 -22.21 -13.21 14.54
C ILE A 203 -20.78 -13.69 14.28
N GLU A 204 -20.65 -14.96 13.88
CA GLU A 204 -19.38 -15.65 13.66
C GLU A 204 -19.01 -15.78 12.17
N ASN A 205 -19.99 -15.74 11.28
CA ASN A 205 -19.79 -15.89 9.83
C ASN A 205 -20.46 -14.79 9.00
N ALA A 206 -20.08 -14.70 7.73
CA ALA A 206 -20.56 -13.69 6.80
C ALA A 206 -22.08 -13.81 6.54
N TYR A 207 -22.64 -15.02 6.58
CA TYR A 207 -24.08 -15.24 6.39
C TYR A 207 -24.91 -14.70 7.56
N GLN A 208 -24.46 -14.87 8.80
CA GLN A 208 -25.09 -14.26 9.97
C GLN A 208 -25.04 -12.73 9.91
N LEU A 209 -23.92 -12.15 9.45
CA LEU A 209 -23.83 -10.70 9.24
C LEU A 209 -24.79 -10.22 8.14
N LYS A 210 -24.95 -10.99 7.05
CA LYS A 210 -25.95 -10.74 6.01
C LYS A 210 -27.38 -10.74 6.58
N GLN A 211 -27.69 -11.59 7.55
CA GLN A 211 -29.01 -11.65 8.18
C GLN A 211 -29.25 -10.58 9.27
N ALA A 212 -28.21 -10.13 9.95
CA ALA A 212 -28.32 -9.19 11.06
C ALA A 212 -28.95 -7.84 10.64
N SER A 213 -29.79 -7.26 11.50
CA SER A 213 -30.48 -5.99 11.20
C SER A 213 -29.49 -4.89 10.81
N ASN A 214 -29.69 -4.29 9.64
CA ASN A 214 -28.81 -3.25 9.12
C ASN A 214 -28.77 -2.00 10.03
N THR A 215 -29.91 -1.67 10.64
CA THR A 215 -30.04 -0.56 11.60
C THR A 215 -29.20 -0.83 12.85
N TRP A 216 -29.23 -2.06 13.36
CA TRP A 216 -28.39 -2.47 14.48
C TRP A 216 -26.90 -2.39 14.12
N ILE A 217 -26.49 -2.90 12.95
CA ILE A 217 -25.09 -2.84 12.50
C ILE A 217 -24.60 -1.38 12.43
N LYS A 218 -25.40 -0.50 11.81
CA LYS A 218 -25.07 0.92 11.66
C LYS A 218 -24.91 1.61 13.03
N LYS A 219 -25.81 1.32 13.99
CA LYS A 219 -25.78 1.89 15.34
C LYS A 219 -24.62 1.34 16.18
N SER A 220 -24.33 0.05 16.07
CA SER A 220 -23.34 -0.65 16.89
C SER A 220 -21.91 -0.54 16.37
N THR A 221 -21.72 -0.27 15.07
CA THR A 221 -20.38 -0.20 14.46
C THR A 221 -20.14 1.12 13.72
N ASN A 222 -20.47 1.19 12.43
CA ASN A 222 -20.41 2.41 11.63
C ASN A 222 -21.18 2.21 10.31
N VAL A 223 -21.24 3.29 9.51
CA VAL A 223 -21.87 3.27 8.18
C VAL A 223 -21.19 2.27 7.23
N LEU A 224 -19.88 2.08 7.33
CA LEU A 224 -19.15 1.14 6.46
C LEU A 224 -19.50 -0.33 6.75
N GLY A 225 -19.65 -0.70 8.02
CA GLY A 225 -20.12 -2.04 8.42
C GLY A 225 -21.53 -2.32 7.88
N SER A 226 -22.41 -1.31 7.93
CA SER A 226 -23.75 -1.39 7.33
C SER A 226 -23.69 -1.56 5.80
N ARG A 227 -22.85 -0.79 5.10
CA ARG A 227 -22.65 -0.95 3.65
C ARG A 227 -22.12 -2.34 3.29
N THR A 228 -21.18 -2.87 4.08
CA THR A 228 -20.63 -4.21 3.89
C THR A 228 -21.71 -5.28 4.02
N ALA A 229 -22.59 -5.16 5.02
CA ALA A 229 -23.73 -6.06 5.21
C ALA A 229 -24.72 -5.99 4.03
N MET A 230 -25.01 -4.80 3.52
CA MET A 230 -25.84 -4.60 2.33
C MET A 230 -25.21 -5.19 1.06
N GLU A 231 -23.90 -5.02 0.87
CA GLU A 231 -23.17 -5.59 -0.26
C GLU A 231 -23.24 -7.13 -0.27
N MET A 232 -23.22 -7.77 0.90
CA MET A 232 -23.41 -9.24 1.02
C MET A 232 -24.85 -9.68 0.73
N ARG A 233 -25.83 -8.78 0.85
CA ARG A 233 -27.21 -9.02 0.38
C ARG A 233 -27.36 -8.83 -1.13
N GLY A 234 -26.30 -8.46 -1.84
CA GLY A 234 -26.32 -8.17 -3.28
C GLY A 234 -26.69 -6.72 -3.61
N ILE A 235 -26.88 -5.86 -2.60
CA ILE A 235 -27.19 -4.44 -2.81
C ILE A 235 -25.87 -3.69 -2.95
N SER A 236 -25.58 -3.19 -4.15
CA SER A 236 -24.36 -2.42 -4.39
C SER A 236 -24.42 -1.07 -3.67
N CYS A 237 -23.59 -0.90 -2.65
CA CYS A 237 -23.44 0.32 -1.85
C CYS A 237 -22.06 0.96 -2.00
N ILE A 238 -21.10 0.24 -2.59
CA ILE A 238 -19.73 0.72 -2.82
C ILE A 238 -19.49 0.75 -4.33
N GLY A 239 -19.57 1.94 -4.90
CA GLY A 239 -19.35 2.18 -6.33
C GLY A 239 -17.89 1.98 -6.73
N LEU A 240 -17.64 1.80 -8.03
CA LEU A 240 -16.28 1.80 -8.60
C LEU A 240 -15.71 3.21 -8.59
N GLU A 241 -14.48 3.36 -8.09
CA GLU A 241 -13.72 4.60 -8.03
C GLU A 241 -12.66 4.56 -9.13
N THR A 242 -13.01 5.07 -10.31
CA THR A 242 -12.13 5.05 -11.50
C THR A 242 -11.15 6.22 -11.56
N HIS A 243 -11.35 7.23 -10.72
CA HIS A 243 -10.53 8.44 -10.66
C HIS A 243 -9.61 8.44 -9.44
N GLU A 244 -8.36 8.83 -9.63
CA GLU A 244 -7.41 9.00 -8.52
C GLU A 244 -7.74 10.29 -7.75
N GLU A 245 -8.22 10.17 -6.51
CA GLU A 245 -8.33 11.33 -5.61
C GLU A 245 -6.94 11.86 -5.27
N LYS A 246 -6.80 13.20 -5.26
CA LYS A 246 -5.59 13.84 -4.76
C LYS A 246 -5.40 13.56 -3.27
N ARG A 247 -4.15 13.58 -2.82
CA ARG A 247 -3.80 13.27 -1.43
C ARG A 247 -4.36 14.35 -0.51
N LYS A 248 -4.98 13.92 0.59
CA LYS A 248 -5.43 14.82 1.67
C LYS A 248 -4.28 15.19 2.61
N ASN A 249 -3.37 14.25 2.83
CA ASN A 249 -2.16 14.39 3.64
C ASN A 249 -1.00 13.60 3.02
N CYS A 250 0.24 14.05 3.21
CA CYS A 250 1.45 13.35 2.78
C CYS A 250 2.34 13.04 3.99
N CYS A 251 2.41 11.76 4.37
CA CYS A 251 3.29 11.30 5.45
C CYS A 251 4.50 10.56 4.88
N VAL A 252 5.70 11.03 5.22
CA VAL A 252 6.95 10.32 4.93
C VAL A 252 7.61 9.99 6.25
N SER A 253 7.64 8.69 6.57
CA SER A 253 8.28 8.21 7.79
C SER A 253 8.95 6.87 7.57
N ARG A 254 10.05 6.65 8.30
CA ARG A 254 10.80 5.39 8.29
C ARG A 254 11.33 5.11 9.68
N SER A 255 11.32 3.83 10.04
CA SER A 255 12.12 3.36 11.16
C SER A 255 13.58 3.29 10.72
N PHE A 256 14.49 3.61 11.63
CA PHE A 256 15.92 3.55 11.38
C PHE A 256 16.43 2.12 11.45
N GLY A 257 17.45 1.81 10.63
CA GLY A 257 18.15 0.53 10.70
C GLY A 257 18.91 0.37 12.02
N LYS A 258 19.57 1.43 12.49
CA LYS A 258 20.19 1.52 13.82
C LYS A 258 19.51 2.62 14.62
N LYS A 259 19.35 2.43 15.93
CA LYS A 259 18.74 3.46 16.79
C LYS A 259 19.64 4.71 16.74
N VAL A 260 19.04 5.87 16.58
CA VAL A 260 19.74 7.16 16.45
C VAL A 260 19.62 7.93 17.77
N THR A 261 20.73 8.47 18.25
CA THR A 261 20.81 9.26 19.48
C THR A 261 21.14 10.72 19.18
N GLU A 262 22.01 10.98 18.21
CA GLU A 262 22.48 12.32 17.85
C GLU A 262 21.42 13.15 17.11
N LEU A 263 21.29 14.42 17.50
CA LEU A 263 20.38 15.37 16.86
C LEU A 263 20.71 15.58 15.37
N GLN A 264 21.98 15.72 15.03
CA GLN A 264 22.43 15.95 13.64
C GLN A 264 21.94 14.87 12.68
N LYS A 265 22.05 13.59 13.07
CA LYS A 265 21.55 12.45 12.28
C LYS A 265 20.02 12.46 12.15
N LEU A 266 19.30 12.94 13.16
CA LEU A 266 17.85 13.12 13.07
C LEU A 266 17.47 14.27 12.14
N GLU A 267 18.21 15.38 12.18
CA GLU A 267 18.01 16.51 11.26
C GLU A 267 18.22 16.09 9.80
N GLU A 268 19.27 15.33 9.50
CA GLU A 268 19.52 14.76 8.16
C GLU A 268 18.37 13.88 7.67
N ALA A 269 17.85 13.04 8.57
CA ALA A 269 16.72 12.16 8.27
C ALA A 269 15.43 12.96 8.00
N VAL A 270 15.13 13.95 8.84
CA VAL A 270 13.98 14.85 8.64
C VAL A 270 14.12 15.63 7.36
N ALA A 271 15.29 16.19 7.05
CA ALA A 271 15.54 16.90 5.80
C ALA A 271 15.31 16.00 4.58
N THR A 272 15.85 14.78 4.60
CA THR A 272 15.62 13.79 3.52
C THR A 272 14.13 13.43 3.38
N TYR A 273 13.41 13.23 4.48
CA TYR A 273 11.98 12.89 4.41
C TYR A 273 11.15 14.07 3.96
N CYS A 274 11.54 15.28 4.32
CA CYS A 274 10.92 16.52 3.87
C CYS A 274 11.11 16.72 2.36
N LEU A 275 12.32 16.53 1.84
CA LEU A 275 12.59 16.54 0.38
C LEU A 275 11.66 15.59 -0.37
N ASN A 276 11.60 14.33 0.07
CA ASN A 276 10.74 13.32 -0.55
C ASN A 276 9.24 13.65 -0.42
N ALA A 277 8.83 14.28 0.69
CA ALA A 277 7.44 14.69 0.87
C ALA A 277 7.08 15.86 -0.04
N ALA A 278 8.00 16.82 -0.18
CA ALA A 278 7.87 18.00 -1.03
C ALA A 278 7.81 17.62 -2.52
N GLU A 279 8.71 16.73 -2.98
CA GLU A 279 8.69 16.18 -4.35
C GLU A 279 7.35 15.51 -4.67
N LYS A 280 6.79 14.74 -3.72
CA LYS A 280 5.49 14.07 -3.89
C LYS A 280 4.32 15.02 -4.03
N ILE A 281 4.23 16.05 -3.17
CA ILE A 281 3.12 17.01 -3.27
C ILE A 281 3.25 17.89 -4.53
N ARG A 282 4.48 18.19 -4.97
CA ARG A 282 4.71 18.89 -6.25
C ARG A 282 4.28 18.03 -7.44
N GLY A 283 4.56 16.73 -7.42
CA GLY A 283 4.05 15.79 -8.42
C GLY A 283 2.52 15.75 -8.52
N ASP A 284 1.81 15.96 -7.40
CA ASP A 284 0.35 16.06 -7.36
C ASP A 284 -0.18 17.50 -7.63
N LYS A 285 0.71 18.47 -7.89
CA LYS A 285 0.41 19.90 -7.99
C LYS A 285 -0.31 20.46 -6.75
N GLN A 286 0.18 20.11 -5.57
CA GLN A 286 -0.37 20.54 -4.28
C GLN A 286 0.62 21.39 -3.47
N LEU A 287 0.06 22.31 -2.67
CA LEU A 287 0.75 23.13 -1.67
C LEU A 287 0.42 22.63 -0.27
N CYS A 288 1.31 22.87 0.70
CA CYS A 288 1.11 22.48 2.10
C CYS A 288 1.00 23.70 3.01
N ARG A 289 -0.02 23.72 3.87
CA ARG A 289 -0.20 24.76 4.91
C ARG A 289 0.36 24.36 6.27
N ARG A 290 0.45 23.06 6.57
CA ARG A 290 0.79 22.58 7.91
C ARG A 290 1.79 21.43 7.90
N ILE A 291 2.86 21.58 8.67
CA ILE A 291 3.90 20.57 8.85
C ILE A 291 3.89 20.02 10.28
N THR A 292 3.86 18.70 10.41
CA THR A 292 4.02 18.00 11.69
C THR A 292 5.24 17.10 11.64
N VAL A 293 6.16 17.28 12.59
CA VAL A 293 7.30 16.40 12.78
C VAL A 293 7.09 15.58 14.04
N PHE A 294 7.34 14.27 13.98
CA PHE A 294 7.21 13.38 15.13
C PHE A 294 8.41 12.46 15.26
N ILE A 295 8.80 12.18 16.51
CA ILE A 295 9.87 11.24 16.87
C ILE A 295 9.37 10.25 17.91
N ARG A 296 9.89 9.02 17.84
CA ARG A 296 9.59 8.00 18.85
C ARG A 296 10.74 7.02 19.08
N THR A 297 10.83 6.52 20.31
CA THR A 297 11.65 5.37 20.67
C THR A 297 10.86 4.07 20.48
N SER A 298 11.49 2.93 20.81
CA SER A 298 10.85 1.63 20.62
C SER A 298 9.88 1.30 21.76
N PRO A 299 8.59 1.06 21.49
CA PRO A 299 7.62 0.68 22.53
C PRO A 299 7.85 -0.73 23.08
N PHE A 300 8.61 -1.58 22.37
CA PHE A 300 8.86 -2.97 22.74
C PHE A 300 10.14 -3.16 23.56
N ASN A 301 10.88 -2.09 23.84
CA ASN A 301 12.12 -2.17 24.60
C ASN A 301 11.84 -1.92 26.08
N LYS A 302 11.52 -2.98 26.84
CA LYS A 302 11.19 -2.89 28.28
C LYS A 302 12.31 -2.27 29.12
N ASN A 303 13.56 -2.40 28.68
CA ASN A 303 14.74 -1.95 29.44
C ASN A 303 15.05 -0.45 29.27
N ARG A 304 14.25 0.31 28.50
CA ARG A 304 14.49 1.74 28.28
C ARG A 304 13.19 2.53 28.34
N LYS A 305 13.30 3.79 28.77
CA LYS A 305 12.17 4.72 28.83
C LYS A 305 11.59 4.94 27.43
N TYR A 306 10.29 4.69 27.30
CA TYR A 306 9.55 4.99 26.09
C TYR A 306 9.36 6.51 25.99
N TYR A 307 9.62 7.07 24.80
CA TYR A 307 9.43 8.47 24.52
C TYR A 307 8.84 8.62 23.11
N SER A 308 7.78 9.41 23.00
CA SER A 308 7.12 9.75 21.75
C SER A 308 6.63 11.19 21.86
N ASN A 309 6.95 12.02 20.87
CA ASN A 309 6.51 13.40 20.84
C ASN A 309 6.36 13.87 19.39
N GLY A 310 5.55 14.90 19.17
CA GLY A 310 5.38 15.53 17.88
C GLY A 310 5.04 17.01 18.01
N LYS A 311 5.51 17.81 17.07
CA LYS A 311 5.24 19.24 16.99
C LYS A 311 4.68 19.58 15.63
N THR A 312 3.61 20.36 15.64
CA THR A 312 2.96 20.90 14.45
C THR A 312 3.28 22.38 14.35
N ILE A 313 3.58 22.83 13.14
CA ILE A 313 3.77 24.24 12.77
C ILE A 313 2.81 24.53 11.61
N ASP A 314 1.99 25.55 11.80
CA ASP A 314 1.20 26.15 10.72
C ASP A 314 2.06 27.17 9.99
N LEU A 315 2.17 27.04 8.66
CA LEU A 315 2.94 27.96 7.83
C LEU A 315 2.10 29.22 7.56
N PRO A 316 2.71 30.40 7.46
CA PRO A 316 2.01 31.65 7.21
C PRO A 316 1.53 31.78 5.76
N ILE A 317 2.17 31.10 4.81
CA ILE A 317 1.77 30.94 3.40
C ILE A 317 1.83 29.44 3.04
N ALA A 318 0.91 28.96 2.21
CA ALA A 318 0.94 27.57 1.74
C ALA A 318 2.06 27.40 0.71
N THR A 319 2.96 26.44 0.91
CA THR A 319 4.19 26.31 0.12
C THR A 319 4.47 24.85 -0.24
N SER A 320 5.14 24.65 -1.37
CA SER A 320 5.75 23.37 -1.75
C SER A 320 7.28 23.48 -1.85
N ASN A 321 7.86 24.60 -1.39
CA ASN A 321 9.29 24.84 -1.41
C ASN A 321 10.02 23.95 -0.39
N SER A 322 10.88 23.08 -0.91
CA SER A 322 11.68 22.16 -0.10
C SER A 322 12.51 22.87 0.98
N ILE A 323 13.10 24.03 0.68
CA ILE A 323 14.00 24.74 1.59
C ILE A 323 13.23 25.27 2.81
N GLU A 324 12.09 25.92 2.55
CA GLU A 324 11.23 26.47 3.59
C GLU A 324 10.63 25.37 4.47
N LEU A 325 10.18 24.27 3.86
CA LEU A 325 9.65 23.12 4.58
C LEU A 325 10.72 22.50 5.48
N ILE A 326 11.97 22.34 5.02
CA ILE A 326 13.08 21.81 5.83
C ILE A 326 13.40 22.75 7.00
N LYS A 327 13.44 24.06 6.78
CA LYS A 327 13.70 25.05 7.84
C LYS A 327 12.69 24.93 8.98
N ASN A 328 11.40 24.83 8.64
CA ASN A 328 10.33 24.65 9.63
C ASN A 328 10.36 23.25 10.27
N ALA A 329 10.68 22.21 9.49
CA ALA A 329 10.81 20.85 10.02
C ALA A 329 11.91 20.73 11.08
N LYS A 330 13.06 21.39 10.85
CA LYS A 330 14.17 21.44 11.82
C LYS A 330 13.78 22.16 13.10
N LYS A 331 13.10 23.31 13.00
CA LYS A 331 12.56 24.01 14.19
C LYS A 331 11.64 23.10 15.00
N ALA A 332 10.74 22.38 14.33
CA ALA A 332 9.84 21.43 14.98
C ALA A 332 10.60 20.28 15.66
N LEU A 333 11.63 19.73 15.01
CA LEU A 333 12.47 18.65 15.55
C LEU A 333 13.25 19.11 16.80
N ASN A 334 13.86 20.29 16.76
CA ASN A 334 14.66 20.82 17.87
C ASN A 334 13.81 21.05 19.13
N ALA A 335 12.54 21.42 18.96
CA ALA A 335 11.60 21.60 20.07
C ALA A 335 11.17 20.28 20.75
N ILE A 336 11.26 19.14 20.04
CA ILE A 336 10.80 17.83 20.56
C ILE A 336 11.94 16.88 20.90
N TYR A 337 13.16 17.16 20.46
CA TYR A 337 14.32 16.32 20.73
C TYR A 337 14.69 16.35 22.22
N LYS A 338 15.08 15.19 22.75
CA LYS A 338 15.62 15.02 24.10
C LYS A 338 16.87 14.15 24.06
N SER A 339 17.95 14.63 24.67
CA SER A 339 19.19 13.86 24.81
C SER A 339 18.97 12.60 25.67
N GLY A 340 19.81 11.58 25.46
CA GLY A 340 19.78 10.30 26.18
C GLY A 340 18.77 9.26 25.65
N TYR A 341 17.89 9.64 24.72
CA TYR A 341 16.94 8.72 24.11
C TYR A 341 17.48 8.07 22.83
N HIS A 342 17.05 6.83 22.60
CA HIS A 342 17.43 6.06 21.43
C HIS A 342 16.26 5.96 20.47
N TYR A 343 16.21 6.90 19.54
CA TYR A 343 15.12 7.06 18.59
C TYR A 343 15.12 5.92 17.58
N GLN A 344 13.93 5.33 17.39
CA GLN A 344 13.71 4.26 16.42
C GLN A 344 13.07 4.79 15.14
N LYS A 345 12.32 5.89 15.21
CA LYS A 345 11.59 6.43 14.06
C LYS A 345 11.45 7.94 14.17
N VAL A 346 11.60 8.60 13.02
CA VAL A 346 11.18 9.98 12.78
C VAL A 346 10.29 10.02 11.53
N GLY A 347 9.43 11.01 11.45
CA GLY A 347 8.63 11.27 10.27
C GLY A 347 8.12 12.70 10.19
N ILE A 348 7.72 13.05 8.98
CA ILE A 348 7.07 14.31 8.64
C ILE A 348 5.68 14.00 8.08
N ILE A 349 4.71 14.84 8.44
CA ILE A 349 3.36 14.85 7.88
C ILE A 349 3.11 16.24 7.34
N LEU A 350 2.86 16.34 6.04
CA LEU A 350 2.33 17.53 5.39
C LEU A 350 0.81 17.37 5.34
N SER A 351 0.09 18.38 5.81
CA SER A 351 -1.37 18.37 5.95
C SER A 351 -1.97 19.70 5.56
N ARG A 352 -3.31 19.74 5.43
CA ARG A 352 -4.03 20.86 4.80
C ARG A 352 -3.42 21.14 3.41
N LEU A 353 -3.43 20.10 2.59
CA LEU A 353 -2.97 20.19 1.21
C LEU A 353 -4.05 20.91 0.40
N SER A 354 -3.64 21.91 -0.39
CA SER A 354 -4.48 22.65 -1.32
C SER A 354 -3.92 22.54 -2.72
N ASP A 355 -4.77 22.70 -3.72
CA ASP A 355 -4.33 22.66 -5.11
C ASP A 355 -3.57 23.93 -5.47
N LEU A 356 -2.53 23.79 -6.30
CA LEU A 356 -1.70 24.92 -6.74
C LEU A 356 -2.56 26.04 -7.36
N ASP A 357 -3.57 25.66 -8.15
CA ASP A 357 -4.42 26.58 -8.91
C ASP A 357 -5.43 27.35 -8.03
N SER A 358 -5.57 26.98 -6.76
CA SER A 358 -6.59 27.57 -5.87
C SER A 358 -6.17 28.88 -5.19
N ASN A 359 -4.92 29.33 -5.35
CA ASN A 359 -4.34 30.34 -4.47
C ASN A 359 -3.59 31.51 -5.17
N ASP A 360 -3.83 31.74 -6.46
CA ASP A 360 -2.98 32.63 -7.26
C ASP A 360 -3.16 34.15 -7.06
N ASN A 361 -3.98 34.63 -6.12
CA ASN A 361 -4.19 36.08 -5.92
C ASN A 361 -4.03 36.54 -4.46
N HIS A 362 -2.90 36.23 -3.83
CA HIS A 362 -2.49 37.04 -2.67
C HIS A 362 -1.77 38.30 -3.19
N LEU A 363 -2.34 39.47 -2.90
CA LEU A 363 -1.80 40.80 -3.24
C LEU A 363 -0.34 41.01 -2.80
N LEU A 364 0.12 40.22 -1.82
CA LEU A 364 1.45 40.28 -1.22
C LEU A 364 2.35 39.10 -1.62
N THR A 365 2.04 38.36 -2.69
CA THR A 365 2.86 37.24 -3.15
C THR A 365 4.26 37.73 -3.53
N PRO A 366 5.33 37.38 -2.78
CA PRO A 366 6.65 37.94 -3.05
C PRO A 366 7.20 37.47 -4.40
N LEU A 367 7.86 38.35 -5.16
CA LEU A 367 8.60 38.01 -6.39
C LEU A 367 9.60 36.84 -6.20
N LEU A 368 10.07 36.63 -4.97
CA LEU A 368 10.93 35.51 -4.55
C LEU A 368 10.30 34.13 -4.79
N GLU A 369 8.97 34.01 -4.72
CA GLU A 369 8.27 32.72 -4.92
C GLU A 369 8.35 32.24 -6.37
N LYS A 370 8.28 33.17 -7.35
CA LYS A 370 8.41 32.83 -8.78
C LYS A 370 9.79 32.25 -9.12
N LYS A 371 10.86 32.83 -8.56
CA LYS A 371 12.24 32.30 -8.72
C LYS A 371 12.39 30.95 -8.01
N SER A 372 11.81 30.82 -6.81
CA SER A 372 11.86 29.57 -6.05
C SER A 372 11.13 28.42 -6.75
N LYS A 373 10.02 28.68 -7.45
CA LYS A 373 9.28 27.66 -8.20
C LYS A 373 10.13 27.06 -9.33
N LYS A 374 10.71 27.91 -10.18
CA LYS A 374 11.62 27.49 -11.25
C LYS A 374 12.82 26.70 -10.73
N LEU A 375 13.37 27.10 -9.58
CA LEU A 375 14.46 26.37 -8.93
C LEU A 375 14.03 24.95 -8.49
N MET A 376 12.87 24.83 -7.85
CA MET A 376 12.37 23.51 -7.42
C MET A 376 12.08 22.59 -8.62
N GLU A 377 11.48 23.13 -9.68
CA GLU A 377 11.23 22.41 -10.94
C GLU A 377 12.53 21.92 -11.58
N ALA A 378 13.58 22.75 -11.62
CA ALA A 378 14.88 22.38 -12.14
C ALA A 378 15.55 21.25 -11.31
N ILE A 379 15.46 21.33 -9.98
CA ILE A 379 15.96 20.29 -9.07
C ILE A 379 15.23 18.96 -9.32
N ASP A 380 13.89 19.00 -9.40
CA ASP A 380 13.08 17.80 -9.61
C ASP A 380 13.33 17.19 -10.98
N HIS A 381 13.41 17.99 -12.04
CA HIS A 381 13.74 17.54 -13.39
C HIS A 381 15.12 16.86 -13.45
N THR A 382 16.13 17.45 -12.81
CA THR A 382 17.48 16.89 -12.77
C THR A 382 17.51 15.56 -12.00
N ASN A 383 16.83 15.48 -10.86
CA ASN A 383 16.70 14.26 -10.07
C ASN A 383 15.89 13.16 -10.79
N MET A 384 14.93 13.53 -11.63
CA MET A 384 14.19 12.58 -12.45
C MET A 384 15.05 12.02 -13.58
N LYS A 385 15.87 12.86 -14.22
CA LYS A 385 16.72 12.46 -15.37
C LYS A 385 17.96 11.65 -14.95
N TYR A 386 18.68 12.10 -13.94
CA TYR A 386 19.98 11.51 -13.53
C TYR A 386 19.87 10.58 -12.32
N GLY A 387 18.66 10.36 -11.82
CA GLY A 387 18.39 9.48 -10.69
C GLY A 387 18.19 10.21 -9.37
N ARG A 388 17.46 9.55 -8.46
CA ARG A 388 17.08 10.13 -7.18
C ARG A 388 18.31 10.55 -6.37
N HIS A 389 18.29 11.81 -5.92
CA HIS A 389 19.37 12.46 -5.16
C HIS A 389 20.62 12.85 -5.98
N ALA A 390 20.51 12.98 -7.31
CA ALA A 390 21.56 13.59 -8.12
C ALA A 390 21.89 15.02 -7.63
N ILE A 391 20.85 15.79 -7.29
CA ILE A 391 20.96 17.07 -6.58
C ILE A 391 20.21 16.96 -5.26
N SER A 392 20.86 17.36 -4.17
CA SER A 392 20.24 17.40 -2.84
C SER A 392 20.68 18.64 -2.06
N ILE A 393 19.89 18.98 -1.05
CA ILE A 393 20.23 20.06 -0.13
C ILE A 393 21.23 19.52 0.90
N ALA A 394 22.29 20.28 1.20
CA ALA A 394 23.38 19.86 2.08
C ALA A 394 22.89 19.33 3.45
N ASN A 395 21.81 19.91 4.00
CA ASN A 395 21.17 19.44 5.24
C ASN A 395 20.65 18.00 5.19
N ALA A 396 20.46 17.39 4.01
CA ALA A 396 20.05 16.00 3.89
C ALA A 396 21.19 14.99 4.13
N GLY A 397 22.44 15.48 4.24
CA GLY A 397 23.64 14.70 4.50
C GLY A 397 24.09 13.85 3.29
N ILE A 398 25.40 13.60 3.21
CA ILE A 398 26.02 12.78 2.16
C ILE A 398 26.02 11.30 2.57
N SER A 399 26.54 10.99 3.76
CA SER A 399 26.63 9.63 4.30
C SER A 399 25.52 9.32 5.30
N LYS A 400 24.45 8.68 4.83
CA LYS A 400 23.27 8.39 5.67
C LYS A 400 23.48 7.10 6.50
N GLY A 401 24.19 7.20 7.62
CA GLY A 401 24.43 6.06 8.54
C GLY A 401 23.16 5.48 9.19
N TRP A 402 22.04 6.19 9.08
CA TRP A 402 20.72 5.80 9.56
C TRP A 402 19.86 5.09 8.48
N LYS A 403 20.45 4.78 7.31
CA LYS A 403 19.78 4.08 6.21
C LYS A 403 19.09 2.79 6.68
N MET A 404 18.04 2.45 5.93
CA MET A 404 17.25 1.26 6.16
C MET A 404 18.08 0.00 5.90
N ARG A 405 17.90 -1.04 6.74
CA ARG A 405 18.49 -2.36 6.49
C ARG A 405 17.80 -3.04 5.31
N ARG A 406 18.62 -3.60 4.40
CA ARG A 406 18.21 -4.38 3.24
C ARG A 406 19.25 -5.46 2.96
N GLU A 407 19.50 -6.29 3.97
CA GLU A 407 20.57 -7.32 3.94
C GLU A 407 20.26 -8.44 2.93
N HIS A 408 18.98 -8.62 2.62
CA HIS A 408 18.47 -9.64 1.70
C HIS A 408 18.01 -9.05 0.36
N SER A 409 18.53 -7.90 -0.06
CA SER A 409 18.12 -7.28 -1.34
C SER A 409 18.48 -8.16 -2.53
N SER A 410 17.51 -8.41 -3.41
CA SER A 410 17.73 -9.13 -4.66
C SER A 410 18.51 -8.35 -5.71
N LYS A 411 18.67 -7.03 -5.53
CA LYS A 411 19.30 -6.09 -6.47
C LYS A 411 18.72 -6.17 -7.89
N ILE A 412 17.43 -6.47 -8.03
CA ILE A 412 16.77 -6.46 -9.34
C ILE A 412 16.22 -5.05 -9.61
N ASP A 413 16.43 -4.54 -10.82
CA ASP A 413 15.83 -3.30 -11.27
C ASP A 413 15.38 -3.46 -12.73
N THR A 414 14.12 -3.12 -13.03
CA THR A 414 13.57 -3.17 -14.39
C THR A 414 13.91 -1.92 -15.20
N ALA A 415 14.48 -0.89 -14.57
CA ALA A 415 14.81 0.38 -15.19
C ALA A 415 16.33 0.59 -15.38
N SER A 416 17.16 -0.41 -15.08
CA SER A 416 18.62 -0.33 -15.25
C SER A 416 19.17 -1.58 -15.94
N PHE A 417 20.00 -1.34 -16.95
CA PHE A 417 20.66 -2.39 -17.74
C PHE A 417 21.68 -3.19 -16.93
N ASP A 418 22.26 -2.59 -15.88
CA ASP A 418 23.26 -3.23 -15.02
C ASP A 418 22.70 -4.43 -14.23
N TYR A 419 21.38 -4.45 -14.04
CA TYR A 419 20.67 -5.48 -13.28
C TYR A 419 19.92 -6.48 -14.17
N LEU A 420 20.27 -6.55 -15.45
CA LEU A 420 19.71 -7.55 -16.35
C LEU A 420 20.06 -8.98 -15.89
N PRO A 421 19.10 -9.92 -15.98
CA PRO A 421 19.38 -11.33 -15.72
C PRO A 421 20.43 -11.86 -16.68
N LYS A 422 21.57 -12.33 -16.16
CA LYS A 422 22.56 -13.06 -16.94
C LYS A 422 22.14 -14.52 -17.05
N ILE A 423 21.80 -14.96 -18.26
CA ILE A 423 21.52 -16.36 -18.56
C ILE A 423 22.81 -16.94 -19.12
N THR A 424 23.48 -17.79 -18.34
CA THR A 424 24.58 -18.61 -18.83
C THR A 424 23.97 -19.87 -19.40
N ALA A 425 24.17 -20.14 -20.68
CA ALA A 425 23.94 -21.47 -21.23
C ALA A 425 24.89 -22.43 -20.50
N SER A 426 24.32 -23.45 -19.87
CA SER A 426 25.06 -24.56 -19.25
C SER A 426 25.19 -25.70 -20.24
#